data_AF-S2QZ12-F1
#
_entry.id   AF-S2QZ12-F1
#
_cell.length_a   1.000
_cell.length_b   1.000
_cell.length_c   1.000
_cell.angle_alpha   90.00
_cell.angle_beta   90.00
_cell.angle_gamma   90.00
#
_symmetry.space_group_name_H-M   'P 1'
#
loop_
_entity.id
_entity.type
_entity.pdbx_description
1 polymer ?
#
loop_
_entity_poly.entity_id
_entity_poly.type
_entity_poly.pdbx_seq_one_letter_code
_entity_poly.pdbx_strand_id
1 'polypeptide(L)'
;WGTMPLPSYKGKKATELAGNDIVLFKSASSDKQKGAWAFMKYLLSEKETSKWAQLTGYVPLRKSAVKSADFKKYLSANPTSQAAVDSLGFGFQSTAFIGFSEYRNDLLNAVDAMLTKHEKPDQALKTLQGQTETIIKTNK
;
A
#
# COMPACT_ATOMS: atom_id res chain seq x y z
N TRP A 1 0.47 -6.23 24.18
CA TRP A 1 0.84 -6.69 22.82
C TRP A 1 1.84 -5.70 22.25
N GLY A 2 2.57 -6.05 21.19
CA GLY A 2 3.57 -5.19 20.58
C GLY A 2 3.56 -5.30 19.06
N THR A 3 4.28 -4.41 18.37
CA THR A 3 4.44 -4.41 16.91
C THR A 3 5.91 -4.46 16.54
N MET A 4 6.20 -5.04 15.39
CA MET A 4 7.53 -5.06 14.80
C MET A 4 7.42 -5.09 13.27
N PRO A 5 8.44 -4.60 12.55
CA PRO A 5 8.51 -4.79 11.11
C PRO A 5 8.50 -6.26 10.69
N LEU A 6 8.11 -6.54 9.46
CA LEU A 6 8.14 -7.90 8.90
C LEU A 6 9.54 -8.52 8.95
N PRO A 7 9.65 -9.85 9.18
CA PRO A 7 10.94 -10.54 9.13
C PRO A 7 11.63 -10.38 7.77
N SER A 8 12.96 -10.28 7.80
CA SER A 8 13.76 -10.32 6.58
C SER A 8 13.90 -11.73 6.03
N TYR A 9 14.01 -11.87 4.71
CA TYR A 9 14.36 -13.12 4.04
C TYR A 9 15.71 -12.99 3.35
N LYS A 10 16.68 -13.87 3.70
CA LYS A 10 18.06 -13.85 3.16
C LYS A 10 18.70 -12.45 3.26
N GLY A 11 18.52 -11.78 4.39
CA GLY A 11 19.04 -10.42 4.65
C GLY A 11 18.28 -9.29 3.96
N LYS A 12 17.24 -9.59 3.17
CA LYS A 12 16.41 -8.58 2.50
C LYS A 12 15.16 -8.28 3.29
N LYS A 13 14.94 -7.00 3.62
CA LYS A 13 13.68 -6.50 4.19
C LYS A 13 12.76 -6.07 3.06
N ALA A 14 11.47 -6.33 3.21
CA ALA A 14 10.45 -5.91 2.27
C ALA A 14 9.13 -5.73 3.02
N THR A 15 8.44 -4.62 2.75
CA THR A 15 7.03 -4.45 3.13
C THR A 15 6.28 -3.96 1.91
N GLU A 16 5.10 -4.53 1.64
CA GLU A 16 4.22 -3.95 0.63
C GLU A 16 3.59 -2.69 1.22
N LEU A 17 3.60 -1.60 0.45
CA LEU A 17 2.84 -0.39 0.72
C LEU A 17 1.49 -0.52 0.00
N ALA A 18 0.42 -0.54 0.78
CA ALA A 18 -0.96 -0.61 0.31
C ALA A 18 -1.82 0.45 1.01
N GLY A 19 -2.96 0.78 0.43
CA GLY A 19 -3.87 1.78 0.97
C GLY A 19 -4.84 2.30 -0.09
N ASN A 20 -5.38 3.48 0.16
CA ASN A 20 -6.29 4.15 -0.74
C ASN A 20 -5.57 5.31 -1.45
N ASP A 21 -5.95 5.53 -2.71
CA ASP A 21 -5.51 6.69 -3.48
C ASP A 21 -6.59 7.79 -3.50
N ILE A 22 -6.15 9.05 -3.55
CA ILE A 22 -7.03 10.19 -3.85
C ILE A 22 -6.84 10.52 -5.34
N VAL A 23 -7.90 10.33 -6.13
CA VAL A 23 -7.85 10.52 -7.59
C VAL A 23 -8.72 11.70 -8.04
N LEU A 24 -8.28 12.35 -9.12
CA LEU A 24 -9.04 13.39 -9.81
C LEU A 24 -9.49 12.87 -11.17
N PHE A 25 -10.79 12.81 -11.41
CA PHE A 25 -11.33 12.34 -12.67
C PHE A 25 -11.10 13.32 -13.82
N LYS A 26 -10.62 12.79 -14.95
CA LYS A 26 -10.38 13.56 -16.19
C LYS A 26 -11.64 14.25 -16.71
N SER A 27 -12.82 13.68 -16.46
CA SER A 27 -14.12 14.21 -16.91
C SER A 27 -14.65 15.41 -16.11
N ALA A 28 -14.01 15.78 -14.99
CA ALA A 28 -14.41 16.95 -14.23
C ALA A 28 -14.17 18.25 -15.03
N SER A 29 -15.05 19.24 -14.86
CA SER A 29 -14.85 20.57 -15.46
C SER A 29 -13.58 21.24 -14.92
N SER A 30 -13.01 22.18 -15.68
CA SER A 30 -11.77 22.88 -15.30
C SER A 30 -11.84 23.49 -13.89
N ASP A 31 -12.96 24.13 -13.54
CA ASP A 31 -13.11 24.75 -12.21
C ASP A 31 -13.22 23.71 -11.09
N LYS A 32 -13.89 22.58 -11.34
CA LYS A 32 -13.92 21.45 -10.40
C LYS A 32 -12.54 20.83 -10.22
N GLN A 33 -11.76 20.71 -11.29
CA GLN A 33 -10.38 20.21 -11.22
C GLN A 33 -9.48 21.13 -10.38
N LYS A 34 -9.59 22.46 -10.55
CA LYS A 34 -8.85 23.43 -9.72
C LYS A 34 -9.23 23.32 -8.24
N GLY A 35 -10.53 23.24 -7.94
CA GLY A 35 -11.03 23.08 -6.57
C GLY A 35 -10.57 21.77 -5.93
N ALA A 36 -10.69 20.65 -6.66
CA ALA A 36 -10.22 19.36 -6.21
C ALA A 36 -8.70 19.35 -5.97
N TRP A 37 -7.91 19.96 -6.86
CA TRP A 37 -6.46 20.09 -6.68
C TRP A 37 -6.10 20.91 -5.43
N ALA A 38 -6.79 22.02 -5.18
CA ALA A 38 -6.60 22.81 -3.97
C ALA A 38 -6.92 21.99 -2.71
N PHE A 39 -8.02 21.24 -2.72
CA PHE A 39 -8.41 20.38 -1.62
C PHE A 39 -7.42 19.22 -1.38
N MET A 40 -6.96 18.55 -2.44
CA MET A 40 -5.92 17.52 -2.36
C MET A 40 -4.64 18.06 -1.73
N LYS A 41 -4.19 19.26 -2.13
CA LYS A 41 -3.02 19.90 -1.50
C LYS A 41 -3.22 20.19 -0.02
N TYR A 42 -4.42 20.61 0.37
CA TYR A 42 -4.76 20.84 1.78
C TYR A 42 -4.72 19.53 2.58
N LEU A 43 -5.39 18.47 2.13
CA LEU A 43 -5.41 17.16 2.79
C LEU A 43 -4.00 16.57 2.92
N LEU A 44 -3.19 16.72 1.88
CA LEU A 44 -1.83 16.22 1.85
C LEU A 44 -0.84 17.16 2.57
N SER A 45 -1.25 18.31 3.11
CA SER A 45 -0.35 19.19 3.85
C SER A 45 0.24 18.47 5.07
N GLU A 46 1.41 18.91 5.54
CA GLU A 46 2.11 18.26 6.66
C GLU A 46 1.23 18.09 7.91
N LYS A 47 0.51 19.16 8.26
CA LYS A 47 -0.38 19.19 9.42
C LYS A 47 -1.51 18.18 9.27
N GLU A 48 -2.21 18.19 8.13
CA GLU A 48 -3.41 17.36 7.95
C GLU A 48 -3.05 15.89 7.76
N THR A 49 -1.97 15.57 7.04
CA THR A 49 -1.53 14.17 6.90
C THR A 49 -0.98 13.60 8.22
N SER A 50 -0.32 14.41 9.04
CA SER A 50 0.09 13.99 10.38
C SER A 50 -1.12 13.74 11.28
N LYS A 51 -2.09 14.65 11.30
CA LYS A 51 -3.35 14.48 12.05
C LYS A 51 -4.10 13.23 11.62
N TRP A 52 -4.22 12.99 10.31
CA TRP A 52 -4.87 11.81 9.77
C TRP A 52 -4.16 10.51 10.21
N ALA A 53 -2.84 10.45 10.11
CA ALA A 53 -2.04 9.31 10.56
C ALA A 53 -2.28 9.02 12.06
N GLN A 54 -2.24 10.06 12.90
CA GLN A 54 -2.44 9.94 14.35
C GLN A 54 -3.83 9.40 14.72
N LEU A 55 -4.87 9.79 13.98
CA LEU A 55 -6.25 9.41 14.26
C LEU A 55 -6.64 8.03 13.70
N THR A 56 -5.91 7.52 12.72
CA THR A 56 -6.31 6.31 11.97
C THR A 56 -5.35 5.15 12.10
N GLY A 57 -4.11 5.39 12.54
CA GLY A 57 -3.05 4.39 12.55
C GLY A 57 -2.34 4.21 11.20
N TYR A 58 -2.72 4.97 10.16
CA TYR A 58 -1.92 5.06 8.93
C TYR A 58 -0.59 5.78 9.16
N VAL A 59 0.28 5.70 8.18
CA VAL A 59 1.54 6.44 8.11
C VAL A 59 1.34 7.80 7.41
N PRO A 60 2.02 8.89 7.81
CA PRO A 60 1.93 10.16 7.12
C PRO A 60 2.40 10.06 5.67
N LEU A 61 1.72 10.77 4.77
CA LEU A 61 1.97 10.73 3.32
C LEU A 61 3.15 11.62 2.89
N ARG A 62 3.79 12.32 3.83
CA ARG A 62 4.96 13.17 3.60
C ARG A 62 6.12 12.83 4.52
N LYS A 63 7.33 12.81 3.95
CA LYS A 63 8.58 12.69 4.73
C LYS A 63 8.73 13.80 5.78
N SER A 64 8.26 15.02 5.48
CA SER A 64 8.33 16.13 6.43
C SER A 64 7.41 15.91 7.64
N ALA A 65 6.20 15.36 7.42
CA ALA A 65 5.28 14.97 8.49
C ALA A 65 5.83 13.83 9.36
N VAL A 66 6.51 12.84 8.78
CA VAL A 66 7.20 11.79 9.57
C VAL A 66 8.30 12.37 10.47
N LYS A 67 8.96 13.44 10.03
CA LYS A 67 10.06 14.10 10.75
C LYS A 67 9.59 15.18 11.75
N SER A 68 8.31 15.56 11.72
CA SER A 68 7.78 16.65 12.52
C SER A 68 7.85 16.34 14.03
N ALA A 69 7.99 17.39 14.84
CA ALA A 69 8.03 17.24 16.30
C ALA A 69 6.73 16.63 16.84
N ASP A 70 5.58 17.06 16.30
CA ASP A 70 4.27 16.56 16.71
C ASP A 70 4.11 15.07 16.44
N PHE A 71 4.54 14.59 15.27
CA PHE A 71 4.41 13.17 14.95
C PHE A 71 5.40 12.31 15.76
N LYS A 72 6.62 12.79 16.00
CA LYS A 72 7.56 12.11 16.90
C LYS A 72 7.04 12.00 18.33
N LYS A 73 6.36 13.04 18.82
CA LYS A 73 5.69 13.02 20.12
C LYS A 73 4.57 11.98 20.14
N TYR A 74 3.76 11.90 19.08
CA TYR A 74 2.74 10.86 18.94
C TYR A 74 3.34 9.46 18.99
N LEU A 75 4.41 9.18 18.24
CA LEU A 75 5.07 7.86 18.23
C LEU A 75 5.63 7.48 19.60
N SER A 76 6.18 8.44 20.33
CA SER A 76 6.68 8.22 21.70
C SER A 76 5.56 7.83 22.67
N ALA A 77 4.37 8.40 22.50
CA ALA A 77 3.18 8.05 23.29
C ALA A 77 2.46 6.78 22.80
N ASN A 78 2.67 6.40 21.53
CA ASN A 78 2.01 5.28 20.86
C ASN A 78 3.05 4.35 20.23
N PRO A 79 3.85 3.64 21.05
CA PRO A 79 4.98 2.85 20.55
C PRO A 79 4.57 1.75 19.57
N THR A 80 3.32 1.27 19.63
CA THR A 80 2.77 0.30 18.67
C THR A 80 2.69 0.83 17.24
N SER A 81 2.68 2.15 17.04
CA SER A 81 2.65 2.77 15.70
C SER A 81 4.03 2.86 15.05
N GLN A 82 5.12 2.63 15.80
CA GLN A 82 6.49 2.82 15.32
C GLN A 82 6.88 1.83 14.21
N ALA A 83 6.47 0.57 14.32
CA ALA A 83 6.85 -0.49 13.37
C ALA A 83 6.43 -0.17 11.92
N ALA A 84 5.30 0.51 11.72
CA ALA A 84 4.85 0.93 10.40
C ALA A 84 5.77 2.01 9.80
N VAL A 85 6.23 2.96 10.62
CA VAL A 85 7.16 4.03 10.21
C VAL A 85 8.54 3.46 9.89
N ASP A 86 9.02 2.52 10.71
CA ASP A 86 10.31 1.84 10.50
C ASP A 86 10.34 1.04 9.19
N SER A 87 9.17 0.60 8.72
CA SER A 87 9.04 -0.19 7.50
C SER A 87 9.07 0.66 6.21
N LEU A 88 8.84 1.97 6.30
CA LEU A 88 8.78 2.87 5.14
C LEU A 88 10.08 2.87 4.31
N GLY A 89 11.23 2.69 4.95
CA GLY A 89 12.53 2.73 4.28
C GLY A 89 12.79 1.57 3.31
N PHE A 90 12.04 0.47 3.43
CA PHE A 90 12.14 -0.72 2.58
C PHE A 90 10.77 -1.13 2.03
N GLY A 91 9.85 -0.16 1.95
CA GLY A 91 8.56 -0.33 1.31
C GLY A 91 8.68 -0.46 -0.20
N PHE A 92 7.85 -1.31 -0.80
CA PHE A 92 7.66 -1.40 -2.24
C PHE A 92 6.16 -1.35 -2.57
N GLN A 93 5.82 -1.00 -3.81
CA GLN A 93 4.44 -1.02 -4.29
C GLN A 93 4.27 -2.14 -5.32
N SER A 94 3.08 -2.75 -5.33
CA SER A 94 2.69 -3.68 -6.39
C SER A 94 2.68 -2.97 -7.75
N THR A 95 3.12 -3.66 -8.80
CA THR A 95 3.12 -3.10 -10.16
C THR A 95 1.69 -2.97 -10.66
N ALA A 96 1.29 -1.76 -11.07
CA ALA A 96 -0.02 -1.52 -11.67
C ALA A 96 -0.01 -1.89 -13.16
N PHE A 97 -1.03 -2.63 -13.60
CA PHE A 97 -1.26 -2.98 -15.01
C PHE A 97 -2.76 -3.20 -15.26
N ILE A 98 -3.18 -3.13 -16.53
CA ILE A 98 -4.57 -3.43 -16.90
C ILE A 98 -4.81 -4.92 -16.67
N GLY A 99 -5.84 -5.27 -15.90
CA GLY A 99 -6.07 -6.63 -15.44
C GLY A 99 -5.51 -6.95 -14.04
N PHE A 100 -4.99 -5.94 -13.32
CA PHE A 100 -4.43 -6.15 -11.98
C PHE A 100 -5.44 -6.74 -10.98
N SER A 101 -6.71 -6.36 -11.07
CA SER A 101 -7.77 -6.86 -10.18
C SER A 101 -8.01 -8.36 -10.40
N GLU A 102 -8.07 -8.79 -11.65
CA GLU A 102 -8.20 -10.19 -12.07
C GLU A 102 -7.00 -11.00 -11.58
N TYR A 103 -5.78 -10.49 -11.82
CA TYR A 103 -4.55 -11.09 -11.30
C TYR A 103 -4.58 -11.24 -9.78
N ARG A 104 -5.05 -10.22 -9.05
CA ARG A 104 -5.10 -10.24 -7.59
C ARG A 104 -6.06 -11.31 -7.08
N ASN A 105 -7.19 -11.52 -7.75
CA ASN A 105 -8.11 -12.62 -7.42
C ASN A 105 -7.46 -13.98 -7.66
N ASP A 106 -6.78 -14.16 -8.81
CA ASP A 106 -6.07 -15.41 -9.13
C ASP A 106 -4.93 -15.69 -8.14
N LEU A 107 -4.19 -14.66 -7.73
CA LEU A 107 -3.16 -14.77 -6.69
C LEU A 107 -3.75 -15.25 -5.36
N LEU A 108 -4.88 -14.67 -4.93
CA LEU A 108 -5.54 -15.08 -3.68
C LEU A 108 -6.05 -16.53 -3.78
N ASN A 109 -6.58 -16.94 -4.93
CA ASN A 109 -7.02 -18.31 -5.17
C ASN A 109 -5.84 -19.30 -5.14
N ALA A 110 -4.69 -18.93 -5.71
CA ALA A 110 -3.48 -19.75 -5.67
C ALA A 110 -2.97 -19.92 -4.23
N VAL A 111 -2.99 -18.85 -3.43
CA VAL A 111 -2.64 -18.91 -2.00
C VAL A 111 -3.63 -19.79 -1.23
N ASP A 112 -4.93 -19.65 -1.47
CA ASP A 112 -5.95 -20.50 -0.85
C ASP A 112 -5.73 -21.98 -1.21
N ALA A 113 -5.51 -22.31 -2.48
CA ALA A 113 -5.26 -23.68 -2.92
C ALA A 113 -4.03 -24.31 -2.22
N MET A 114 -2.95 -23.54 -2.04
CA MET A 114 -1.78 -24.00 -1.29
C MET A 114 -2.10 -24.27 0.19
N LEU A 115 -2.88 -23.39 0.83
CA LEU A 115 -3.14 -23.45 2.27
C LEU A 115 -4.24 -24.45 2.65
N THR A 116 -5.31 -24.53 1.86
CA THR A 116 -6.53 -25.29 2.21
C THR A 116 -6.63 -26.62 1.48
N LYS A 117 -6.10 -26.70 0.25
CA LYS A 117 -6.15 -27.91 -0.60
C LYS A 117 -4.80 -28.63 -0.67
N HIS A 118 -3.77 -28.11 -0.01
CA HIS A 118 -2.41 -28.66 0.00
C HIS A 118 -1.81 -28.82 -1.41
N GLU A 119 -2.20 -27.95 -2.35
CA GLU A 119 -1.58 -27.92 -3.67
C GLU A 119 -0.10 -27.53 -3.55
N LYS A 120 0.77 -28.20 -4.32
CA LYS A 120 2.21 -27.90 -4.29
C LYS A 120 2.48 -26.47 -4.78
N PRO A 121 3.35 -25.70 -4.11
CA PRO A 121 3.66 -24.32 -4.51
C PRO A 121 4.07 -24.18 -5.98
N ASP A 122 4.94 -25.07 -6.47
CA ASP A 122 5.38 -25.04 -7.87
C ASP A 122 4.22 -25.18 -8.87
N GLN A 123 3.21 -25.97 -8.52
CA GLN A 123 2.04 -26.19 -9.36
C GLN A 123 1.09 -24.98 -9.32
N ALA A 124 0.76 -24.50 -8.12
CA ALA A 124 -0.13 -23.35 -7.93
C ALA A 124 0.46 -22.08 -8.59
N LEU A 125 1.76 -21.84 -8.41
CA LEU A 125 2.45 -20.69 -9.01
C LEU A 125 2.58 -20.81 -10.53
N LYS A 126 2.75 -22.02 -11.08
CA LYS A 126 2.75 -22.23 -12.54
C LYS A 126 1.38 -21.96 -13.15
N THR A 127 0.31 -22.36 -12.47
CA THR A 127 -1.07 -22.03 -12.87
C THR A 127 -1.29 -20.52 -12.86
N LEU A 128 -0.93 -19.85 -11.76
CA LEU A 128 -1.01 -18.39 -11.63
C LEU A 128 -0.24 -17.67 -12.73
N GLN A 129 0.96 -18.14 -13.08
CA GLN A 129 1.74 -17.57 -14.18
C GLN A 129 0.96 -17.63 -15.50
N GLY A 130 0.41 -18.78 -15.87
CA GLY A 130 -0.36 -18.94 -17.11
C GLY A 130 -1.62 -18.06 -17.15
N GLN A 131 -2.32 -17.91 -16.03
CA GLN A 131 -3.46 -17.00 -15.90
C GLN A 131 -3.02 -15.54 -16.08
N THR A 132 -1.94 -15.14 -15.41
CA THR A 132 -1.39 -13.77 -15.48
C THR A 132 -0.93 -13.42 -16.90
N GLU A 133 -0.25 -14.33 -17.59
CA GLU A 133 0.16 -14.14 -18.99
C GLU A 133 -1.05 -13.97 -19.92
N THR A 134 -2.13 -14.69 -19.68
CA THR A 134 -3.39 -14.54 -20.41
C THR A 134 -4.01 -13.18 -20.15
N ILE A 135 -4.14 -12.78 -18.88
CA ILE A 135 -4.67 -11.47 -18.47
C ILE A 135 -3.91 -10.34 -19.17
N ILE A 136 -2.57 -10.38 -19.13
CA ILE A 136 -1.72 -9.36 -19.75
C ILE A 136 -1.94 -9.32 -21.26
N LYS A 137 -2.06 -10.46 -21.94
CA LYS A 137 -2.28 -10.51 -23.41
C LYS A 137 -3.65 -9.97 -23.81
N THR A 138 -4.70 -10.30 -23.06
CA THR A 138 -6.08 -9.90 -23.36
C THR A 138 -6.37 -8.43 -23.08
N ASN A 139 -5.63 -7.83 -22.15
CA ASN A 139 -5.82 -6.44 -21.72
C ASN A 139 -4.84 -5.44 -22.36
N LYS A 140 -4.19 -5.81 -23.48
CA LYS A 140 -3.34 -4.89 -24.26
C LYS A 140 -4.13 -3.86 -25.03
#